data_AF-A0A923B323-F1
#
_entry.id   AF-A0A923B323-F1
#
_cell.length_a   1.000
_cell.length_b   1.000
_cell.length_c   1.000
_cell.angle_alpha   90.00
_cell.angle_beta   90.00
_cell.angle_gamma   90.00
#
_symmetry.space_group_name_H-M   'P 1'
#
loop_
_entity.id
_entity.type
_entity.pdbx_description
1 polymer ?
#
loop_
_entity_poly.entity_id
_entity_poly.type
_entity_poly.pdbx_seq_one_letter_code
_entity_poly.pdbx_strand_id
1 'polypeptide(L)'
;MNKNMSEQITISMDIEHDEPPQDQVGISSKSTELPELDPSLALAMLREGKPIADVRISRLKLDGEFTFPLKFKNVVLDRLVFKKGHFHEGVEFFCCTILRARCERNSTFEKFLTLQACTLKRSIFGGLTIKGMARFDRSEFIGNADFNHCVFDGDAKFWEAHTAGWFNFKHCQFHGVADLRSIHVSEGTTFEHCLFQKEALFRGATIEKKLDFLTSHFDGLLDLSKAKLRDFVYLETISQGPAQTFAFANAVVDRMLIKPKQIAGRLASENANNHELAMREYGLLKAIFQTLHRFDEEDWAYYRFKVNQRKGKPRSWLRPWSKLAQICDLVLLDWGCGYGTNPGRAVTSALLMMLFFAALYAIGYQHFEISSPPIADLPADGLVNRVVYALMTTVSVFTSGFGGDQFNTAHGWVLIPLNIEALFGTLLWGLFVVAFSRKVIR
;
A
#
# COMPACT_ATOMS: atom_id res chain seq x y z
N MET A 1 46.60 49.86 -40.84
CA MET A 1 45.40 49.18 -41.39
C MET A 1 44.89 48.23 -40.32
N ASN A 2 43.94 48.73 -39.50
CA ASN A 2 42.53 48.34 -39.46
C ASN A 2 42.32 46.94 -38.85
N LYS A 3 41.96 46.84 -37.56
CA LYS A 3 40.58 46.88 -36.99
C LYS A 3 39.64 45.80 -37.54
N ASN A 4 39.23 44.90 -36.62
CA ASN A 4 37.94 44.20 -36.46
C ASN A 4 38.25 42.90 -35.68
N MET A 5 38.11 42.82 -34.35
CA MET A 5 36.88 42.92 -33.54
C MET A 5 35.71 42.19 -34.22
N SER A 6 35.53 40.92 -33.87
CA SER A 6 34.27 40.19 -33.99
C SER A 6 34.11 39.36 -32.71
N GLU A 7 32.93 39.52 -32.13
CA GLU A 7 32.57 39.18 -30.76
C GLU A 7 32.46 37.67 -30.55
N GLN A 8 33.12 37.15 -29.52
CA GLN A 8 32.69 35.90 -28.88
C GLN A 8 31.55 36.25 -27.94
N ILE A 9 30.32 36.01 -28.40
CA ILE A 9 29.13 35.99 -27.54
C ILE A 9 29.20 34.69 -26.74
N THR A 10 29.89 34.74 -25.60
CA THR A 10 29.74 33.73 -24.54
C THR A 10 28.40 33.99 -23.88
N ILE A 11 27.39 33.20 -24.22
CA ILE A 11 26.14 33.14 -23.47
C ILE A 11 26.44 32.39 -22.17
N SER A 12 26.92 33.11 -21.16
CA SER A 12 26.86 32.66 -19.78
C SER A 12 25.41 32.78 -19.33
N MET A 13 24.66 31.68 -19.46
CA MET A 13 23.43 31.49 -18.69
C MET A 13 23.86 31.27 -17.23
N ASP A 14 23.88 32.35 -16.46
CA ASP A 14 23.88 32.28 -15.01
C ASP A 14 22.56 31.62 -14.59
N ILE A 15 22.60 30.30 -14.39
CA ILE A 15 21.56 29.58 -13.67
C ILE A 15 21.81 29.92 -12.21
N GLU A 16 21.19 31.01 -11.74
CA GLU A 16 20.98 31.22 -10.30
C GLU A 16 20.27 29.97 -9.76
N HIS A 17 21.00 29.19 -8.97
CA HIS A 17 20.41 28.22 -8.07
C HIS A 17 19.64 29.00 -7.01
N ASP A 18 18.37 29.26 -7.31
CA ASP A 18 17.37 29.73 -6.37
C ASP A 18 17.11 28.58 -5.37
N GLU A 19 17.94 28.51 -4.33
CA GLU A 19 17.67 27.69 -3.16
C GLU A 19 16.30 28.10 -2.60
N PRO A 20 15.38 27.15 -2.33
CA PRO A 20 14.10 27.52 -1.73
C PRO A 20 14.36 28.20 -0.38
N PRO A 21 13.59 29.23 -0.02
CA PRO A 21 13.81 29.98 1.20
C PRO A 21 13.82 29.01 2.37
N GLN A 22 14.94 28.96 3.09
CA GLN A 22 14.99 28.38 4.41
C GLN A 22 14.04 29.20 5.27
N ASP A 23 12.80 28.72 5.41
CA ASP A 23 11.90 29.14 6.47
C ASP A 23 12.55 28.75 7.80
N GLN A 24 13.47 29.60 8.24
CA GLN A 24 13.84 29.71 9.64
C GLN A 24 12.54 30.08 10.34
N VAL A 25 11.87 29.06 10.87
CA VAL A 25 10.97 29.24 12.01
C VAL A 25 11.82 29.92 13.06
N GLY A 26 11.66 31.24 13.14
CA GLY A 26 12.24 32.07 14.16
C GLY A 26 11.69 31.60 15.50
N ILE A 27 12.36 30.61 16.09
CA ILE A 27 12.29 30.38 17.52
C ILE A 27 12.93 31.63 18.10
N SER A 28 12.07 32.59 18.44
CA SER A 28 12.41 33.73 19.27
C SER A 28 13.14 33.20 20.49
N SER A 29 14.47 33.31 20.48
CA SER A 29 15.33 33.07 21.63
C SER A 29 15.18 34.27 22.57
N LYS A 30 13.98 34.48 23.11
CA LYS A 30 13.82 35.15 24.40
C LYS A 30 13.96 34.07 25.45
N SER A 31 15.21 33.77 25.81
CA SER A 31 15.55 33.12 27.07
C SER A 31 15.22 34.07 28.21
N THR A 32 13.93 34.27 28.48
CA THR A 32 13.47 34.69 29.80
C THR A 32 13.61 33.46 30.67
N GLU A 33 14.60 33.45 31.57
CA GLU A 33 14.75 32.35 32.53
C GLU A 33 13.45 32.23 33.31
N LEU A 34 12.67 31.18 33.01
CA LEU A 34 11.42 30.91 33.71
C LEU A 34 11.73 30.68 35.19
N PRO A 35 10.92 31.23 36.11
CA PRO A 35 11.13 31.07 37.54
C PRO A 35 11.11 29.58 37.92
N GLU A 36 12.06 29.18 38.77
CA GLU A 36 12.09 27.81 39.29
C GLU A 36 11.03 27.63 40.37
N LEU A 37 10.21 26.59 40.23
CA LEU A 37 9.21 26.19 41.22
C LEU A 37 9.68 24.91 41.91
N ASP A 38 9.65 24.92 43.24
CA ASP A 38 10.04 23.75 44.04
C ASP A 38 9.12 22.55 43.72
N PRO A 39 9.67 21.34 43.48
CA PRO A 39 8.87 20.18 43.11
C PRO A 39 7.84 19.76 44.15
N SER A 40 8.10 19.99 45.45
CA SER A 40 7.17 19.62 46.51
C SER A 40 5.93 20.52 46.51
N LEU A 41 6.15 21.82 46.30
CA LEU A 41 5.08 22.81 46.14
C LEU A 41 4.28 22.54 44.88
N ALA A 42 4.95 22.24 43.76
CA ALA A 42 4.29 21.86 42.51
C ALA A 42 3.40 20.62 42.71
N LEU A 43 3.90 19.59 43.41
CA LEU A 43 3.13 18.38 43.68
C LEU A 43 1.90 18.65 44.56
N ALA A 44 2.02 19.52 45.57
CA ALA A 44 0.88 19.95 46.39
C ALA A 44 -0.16 20.68 45.54
N MET A 45 0.25 21.62 44.69
CA MET A 45 -0.65 22.34 43.77
C MET A 45 -1.39 21.39 42.83
N LEU A 46 -0.70 20.39 42.27
CA LEU A 46 -1.32 19.40 41.37
C LEU A 46 -2.33 18.50 42.11
N ARG A 47 -2.07 18.15 43.37
CA ARG A 47 -3.02 17.39 44.21
C ARG A 47 -4.26 18.18 44.58
N GLU A 48 -4.19 19.51 44.53
CA GLU A 48 -5.34 20.41 44.68
C GLU A 48 -6.02 20.77 43.35
N GLY A 49 -5.52 20.24 42.22
CA GLY A 49 -6.05 20.55 40.88
C GLY A 49 -5.71 21.95 40.36
N LYS A 50 -4.74 22.64 40.98
CA LYS A 50 -4.31 23.97 40.52
C LYS A 50 -3.42 23.83 39.28
N PRO A 51 -3.67 24.61 38.21
CA PRO A 51 -2.84 24.58 37.02
C PRO A 51 -1.46 25.18 37.30
N ILE A 52 -0.44 24.66 36.62
CA ILE A 52 0.93 25.17 36.67
C ILE A 52 1.25 25.81 35.32
N ALA A 53 1.71 27.07 35.34
CA ALA A 53 2.05 27.81 34.13
C ALA A 53 3.34 28.60 34.29
N ASP A 54 4.07 28.77 33.18
CA ASP A 54 5.20 29.71 33.04
C ASP A 54 6.32 29.52 34.09
N VAL A 55 6.62 28.27 34.44
CA VAL A 55 7.66 27.92 35.42
C VAL A 55 8.60 26.83 34.92
N ARG A 56 9.74 26.71 35.58
CA ARG A 56 10.66 25.58 35.43
C ARG A 56 10.59 24.68 36.65
N ILE A 57 10.42 23.38 36.47
CA ILE A 57 10.43 22.39 37.55
C ILE A 57 11.47 21.33 37.24
N SER A 58 12.33 21.05 38.21
CA SER A 58 13.40 20.07 38.11
C SER A 58 13.12 18.86 39.01
N ARG A 59 13.14 17.65 38.45
CA ARG A 59 12.97 16.37 39.16
C ARG A 59 11.58 16.17 39.78
N LEU A 60 10.53 16.61 39.09
CA LEU A 60 9.15 16.34 39.50
C LEU A 60 8.85 14.84 39.41
N LYS A 61 8.37 14.25 40.49
CA LYS A 61 7.94 12.86 40.55
C LYS A 61 6.44 12.80 40.78
N LEU A 62 5.71 12.26 39.82
CA LEU A 62 4.28 11.99 39.95
C LEU A 62 4.12 10.55 40.42
N ASP A 63 3.92 10.39 41.73
CA ASP A 63 3.80 9.10 42.43
C ASP A 63 2.46 9.05 43.20
N GLY A 64 1.74 7.95 43.04
CA GLY A 64 0.43 7.70 43.64
C GLY A 64 -0.78 8.13 42.80
N GLU A 65 -1.90 8.37 43.50
CA GLU A 65 -3.19 8.70 42.89
C GLU A 65 -3.39 10.21 42.75
N PHE A 66 -3.97 10.60 41.61
CA PHE A 66 -4.38 11.97 41.29
C PHE A 66 -5.85 11.98 40.87
N THR A 67 -6.69 12.62 41.69
CA THR A 67 -8.14 12.72 41.49
C THR A 67 -8.58 13.97 40.75
N PHE A 68 -7.72 14.99 40.67
CA PHE A 68 -7.98 16.25 39.98
C PHE A 68 -7.25 16.32 38.63
N PRO A 69 -7.70 17.16 37.68
CA PRO A 69 -7.02 17.32 36.40
C PRO A 69 -5.65 18.00 36.58
N LEU A 70 -4.64 17.49 35.88
CA LEU A 70 -3.30 18.08 35.87
C LEU A 70 -3.14 18.92 34.60
N LYS A 71 -2.82 20.20 34.77
CA LYS A 71 -2.65 21.12 33.65
C LYS A 71 -1.32 21.85 33.75
N PHE A 72 -0.50 21.70 32.72
CA PHE A 72 0.78 22.37 32.54
C PHE A 72 0.73 23.23 31.28
N LYS A 73 1.07 24.52 31.41
CA LYS A 73 1.11 25.46 30.28
C LYS A 73 2.44 26.19 30.23
N ASN A 74 3.17 26.08 29.12
CA ASN A 74 4.47 26.74 28.98
C ASN A 74 5.44 26.43 30.14
N VAL A 75 5.50 25.15 30.54
CA VAL A 75 6.34 24.70 31.65
C VAL A 75 7.57 23.97 31.10
N VAL A 76 8.73 24.21 31.72
CA VAL A 76 9.96 23.44 31.45
C VAL A 76 10.12 22.38 32.54
N LEU A 77 9.97 21.11 32.17
CA LEU A 77 10.10 19.96 33.07
C LEU A 77 11.42 19.23 32.81
N ASP A 78 12.39 19.34 33.72
CA ASP A 78 13.62 18.56 33.65
C ASP A 78 13.51 17.30 34.52
N ARG A 79 13.73 16.12 33.94
CA ARG A 79 13.67 14.81 34.62
C ARG A 79 12.33 14.55 35.32
N LEU A 80 11.24 14.75 34.57
CA LEU A 80 9.91 14.32 34.98
C LEU A 80 9.86 12.79 35.09
N VAL A 81 9.35 12.28 36.21
CA VAL A 81 9.15 10.83 36.41
C VAL A 81 7.70 10.54 36.73
N PHE A 82 7.08 9.66 35.94
CA PHE A 82 5.82 9.03 36.30
C PHE A 82 6.13 7.69 36.97
N LYS A 83 5.81 7.57 38.27
CA LYS A 83 6.11 6.38 39.06
C LYS A 83 4.81 5.78 39.56
N LYS A 84 4.33 4.74 38.87
CA LYS A 84 3.07 4.03 39.20
C LYS A 84 1.91 5.02 39.45
N GLY A 85 1.84 6.07 38.63
CA GLY A 85 0.83 7.11 38.79
C GLY A 85 -0.53 6.64 38.31
N HIS A 86 -1.58 6.89 39.08
CA HIS A 86 -2.97 6.64 38.70
C HIS A 86 -3.70 7.98 38.56
N PHE A 87 -4.04 8.35 37.32
CA PHE A 87 -4.68 9.63 37.00
C PHE A 87 -6.14 9.40 36.62
N HIS A 88 -7.07 9.78 37.51
CA HIS A 88 -8.51 9.63 37.29
C HIS A 88 -9.07 10.68 36.32
N GLU A 89 -8.46 11.87 36.32
CA GLU A 89 -8.81 12.98 35.45
C GLU A 89 -7.76 13.19 34.36
N GLY A 90 -8.04 14.11 33.43
CA GLY A 90 -7.16 14.39 32.30
C GLY A 90 -5.82 15.01 32.71
N VAL A 91 -4.75 14.61 32.01
CA VAL A 91 -3.41 15.21 32.14
C VAL A 91 -3.06 15.95 30.85
N GLU A 92 -2.85 17.26 30.96
CA GLU A 92 -2.65 18.18 29.84
C GLU A 92 -1.30 18.91 29.96
N PHE A 93 -0.50 18.80 28.91
CA PHE A 93 0.69 19.60 28.68
C PHE A 93 0.50 20.39 27.39
N PHE A 94 0.57 21.71 27.49
CA PHE A 94 0.45 22.63 26.36
C PHE A 94 1.69 23.50 26.24
N CYS A 95 2.35 23.48 25.09
CA CYS A 95 3.59 24.22 24.83
C CYS A 95 4.69 23.99 25.88
N CYS A 96 4.76 22.78 26.44
CA CYS A 96 5.74 22.46 27.49
C CYS A 96 7.03 21.88 26.89
N THR A 97 8.17 22.19 27.51
CA THR A 97 9.45 21.56 27.19
C THR A 97 9.75 20.46 28.21
N ILE A 98 9.75 19.21 27.79
CA ILE A 98 9.96 18.04 28.65
C ILE A 98 11.32 17.41 28.33
N LEU A 99 12.27 17.56 29.26
CA LEU A 99 13.63 17.06 29.13
C LEU A 99 13.79 15.78 29.95
N ARG A 100 14.25 14.70 29.31
CA ARG A 100 14.60 13.45 29.98
C ARG A 100 13.47 12.86 30.81
N ALA A 101 12.24 12.91 30.29
CA ALA A 101 11.13 12.26 30.99
C ALA A 101 11.31 10.75 30.99
N ARG A 102 10.95 10.14 32.12
CA ARG A 102 10.93 8.69 32.28
C ARG A 102 9.57 8.28 32.83
N CYS A 103 8.86 7.45 32.09
CA CYS A 103 7.70 6.75 32.64
C CYS A 103 8.16 5.38 33.12
N GLU A 104 7.98 5.12 34.42
CA GLU A 104 8.10 3.77 34.96
C GLU A 104 6.83 2.98 34.61
N ARG A 105 7.00 1.65 34.46
CA ARG A 105 5.89 0.76 34.10
C ARG A 105 4.74 0.89 35.10
N ASN A 106 3.52 0.73 34.59
CA ASN A 106 2.24 0.71 35.31
C ASN A 106 1.67 2.08 35.69
N SER A 107 2.00 3.13 34.93
CA SER A 107 1.29 4.41 35.07
C SER A 107 0.03 4.39 34.21
N THR A 108 -1.12 4.75 34.80
CA THR A 108 -2.44 4.63 34.17
C THR A 108 -3.15 5.97 34.08
N PHE A 109 -3.71 6.27 32.91
CA PHE A 109 -4.50 7.48 32.65
C PHE A 109 -5.92 7.06 32.28
N GLU A 110 -6.89 7.32 33.16
CA GLU A 110 -8.27 6.88 32.98
C GLU A 110 -9.00 7.66 31.87
N LYS A 111 -8.74 8.98 31.75
CA LYS A 111 -9.43 9.84 30.76
C LYS A 111 -8.59 10.17 29.54
N PHE A 112 -7.55 10.98 29.66
CA PHE A 112 -6.72 11.33 28.51
C PHE A 112 -5.35 11.84 28.95
N LEU A 113 -4.37 11.68 28.06
CA LEU A 113 -3.04 12.25 28.17
C LEU A 113 -2.78 13.10 26.93
N THR A 114 -2.61 14.41 27.11
CA THR A 114 -2.35 15.34 26.01
C THR A 114 -0.99 16.01 26.18
N LEU A 115 -0.12 15.87 25.20
CA LEU A 115 1.11 16.61 25.00
C LEU A 115 0.98 17.33 23.67
N GLN A 116 0.43 18.54 23.68
CA GLN A 116 0.17 19.30 22.48
C GLN A 116 1.21 20.41 22.31
N ALA A 117 1.82 20.47 21.12
CA ALA A 117 2.88 21.44 20.81
C ALA A 117 4.04 21.39 21.84
N CYS A 118 4.36 20.22 22.35
CA CYS A 118 5.41 20.02 23.35
C CYS A 118 6.74 19.70 22.69
N THR A 119 7.85 20.15 23.29
CA THR A 119 9.20 19.73 22.89
C THR A 119 9.71 18.68 23.85
N LEU A 120 9.90 17.45 23.37
CA LEU A 120 10.38 16.31 24.14
C LEU A 120 11.81 15.97 23.76
N LYS A 121 12.73 15.97 24.72
CA LYS A 121 14.14 15.66 24.46
C LYS A 121 14.63 14.50 25.30
N ARG A 122 15.09 13.43 24.65
CA ARG A 122 15.61 12.21 25.30
C ARG A 122 14.59 11.61 26.30
N SER A 123 13.32 11.61 25.94
CA SER A 123 12.22 11.12 26.77
C SER A 123 11.85 9.70 26.38
N ILE A 124 11.64 8.83 27.37
CA ILE A 124 11.28 7.42 27.17
C ILE A 124 9.94 7.15 27.84
N PHE A 125 8.98 6.69 27.05
CA PHE A 125 7.65 6.31 27.51
C PHE A 125 7.59 4.79 27.65
N GLY A 126 7.61 4.30 28.90
CA GLY A 126 7.59 2.88 29.21
C GLY A 126 6.38 2.47 30.03
N GLY A 127 5.62 1.46 29.57
CA GLY A 127 4.58 0.81 30.36
C GLY A 127 3.42 1.73 30.75
N LEU A 128 3.04 2.65 29.87
CA LEU A 128 1.87 3.50 30.05
C LEU A 128 0.60 2.77 29.64
N THR A 129 -0.49 2.93 30.39
CA THR A 129 -1.83 2.53 29.97
C THR A 129 -2.70 3.77 29.90
N ILE A 130 -3.20 4.12 28.72
CA ILE A 130 -4.05 5.28 28.50
C ILE A 130 -5.41 4.76 28.04
N LYS A 131 -6.41 4.85 28.92
CA LYS A 131 -7.74 4.26 28.70
C LYS A 131 -8.60 5.08 27.73
N GLY A 132 -8.46 6.40 27.75
CA GLY A 132 -9.06 7.25 26.73
C GLY A 132 -8.02 7.80 25.76
N MET A 133 -8.17 9.05 25.33
CA MET A 133 -7.40 9.59 24.21
C MET A 133 -5.95 9.93 24.62
N ALA A 134 -4.98 9.47 23.84
CA ALA A 134 -3.60 9.92 23.90
C ALA A 134 -3.34 10.89 22.74
N ARG A 135 -2.88 12.11 23.02
CA ARG A 135 -2.64 13.13 21.99
C ARG A 135 -1.23 13.68 22.10
N PHE A 136 -0.48 13.61 21.01
CA PHE A 136 0.88 14.13 20.85
C PHE A 136 0.98 15.11 19.67
N ASP A 137 -0.15 15.68 19.26
CA ASP A 137 -0.27 16.50 18.06
C ASP A 137 0.69 17.70 18.09
N ARG A 138 1.37 17.93 16.95
CA ARG A 138 2.37 18.99 16.75
C ARG A 138 3.52 19.00 17.76
N SER A 139 3.73 17.89 18.47
CA SER A 139 4.87 17.77 19.38
C SER A 139 6.15 17.46 18.61
N GLU A 140 7.26 17.99 19.11
CA GLU A 140 8.59 17.81 18.57
C GLU A 140 9.40 16.88 19.48
N PHE A 141 9.88 15.77 18.93
CA PHE A 141 10.79 14.85 19.60
C PHE A 141 12.22 15.10 19.12
N ILE A 142 13.03 15.70 19.99
CA ILE A 142 14.44 15.97 19.75
C ILE A 142 15.25 14.71 20.11
N GLY A 143 15.76 14.04 19.07
CA GLY A 143 16.39 12.72 19.14
C GLY A 143 15.37 11.62 18.91
N ASN A 144 15.62 10.44 19.50
CA ASN A 144 14.69 9.31 19.37
C ASN A 144 13.45 9.50 20.24
N ALA A 145 12.30 9.07 19.72
CA ALA A 145 11.04 8.95 20.42
C ALA A 145 10.76 7.46 20.65
N ASP A 146 10.92 6.99 21.89
CA ASP A 146 10.80 5.57 22.23
C ASP A 146 9.58 5.32 23.12
N PHE A 147 8.66 4.49 22.61
CA PHE A 147 7.49 3.97 23.31
C PHE A 147 7.63 2.46 23.50
N ASN A 148 7.66 2.01 24.75
CA ASN A 148 7.89 0.61 25.09
C ASN A 148 6.76 0.09 25.99
N HIS A 149 6.16 -1.04 25.63
CA HIS A 149 5.09 -1.68 26.42
C HIS A 149 3.90 -0.75 26.74
N CYS A 150 3.58 0.20 25.86
CA CYS A 150 2.46 1.12 26.07
C CYS A 150 1.17 0.51 25.55
N VAL A 151 0.06 0.76 26.24
CA VAL A 151 -1.30 0.34 25.90
C VAL A 151 -2.16 1.58 25.71
N PHE A 152 -2.74 1.71 24.53
CA PHE A 152 -3.65 2.78 24.14
C PHE A 152 -5.04 2.18 23.90
N ASP A 153 -5.92 2.23 24.91
CA ASP A 153 -7.27 1.71 24.77
C ASP A 153 -8.16 2.66 23.96
N GLY A 154 -7.96 3.97 24.12
CA GLY A 154 -8.51 5.00 23.26
C GLY A 154 -7.59 5.36 22.10
N ASP A 155 -8.01 6.34 21.29
CA ASP A 155 -7.26 6.78 20.13
C ASP A 155 -5.91 7.40 20.52
N ALA A 156 -4.85 7.01 19.80
CA ALA A 156 -3.50 7.57 19.94
C ALA A 156 -3.19 8.45 18.72
N LYS A 157 -3.12 9.76 18.94
CA LYS A 157 -2.95 10.77 17.88
C LYS A 157 -1.55 11.38 17.97
N PHE A 158 -0.86 11.38 16.84
CA PHE A 158 0.46 11.97 16.62
C PHE A 158 0.42 12.92 15.43
N TRP A 159 -0.70 13.62 15.21
CA TRP A 159 -0.90 14.40 13.99
C TRP A 159 0.11 15.54 13.91
N GLU A 160 0.83 15.65 12.79
CA GLU A 160 1.85 16.69 12.56
C GLU A 160 3.00 16.63 13.59
N ALA A 161 3.19 15.50 14.27
CA ALA A 161 4.35 15.33 15.14
C ALA A 161 5.65 15.25 14.32
N HIS A 162 6.71 15.85 14.86
CA HIS A 162 8.03 15.87 14.24
C HIS A 162 9.04 15.11 15.10
N THR A 163 9.81 14.21 14.51
CA THR A 163 10.87 13.46 15.20
C THR A 163 12.17 13.61 14.43
N ALA A 164 13.17 14.24 15.04
CA ALA A 164 14.49 14.44 14.44
C ALA A 164 15.33 13.15 14.41
N GLY A 165 15.02 12.19 15.29
CA GLY A 165 15.64 10.87 15.33
C GLY A 165 14.69 9.75 14.91
N TRP A 166 14.91 8.56 15.45
CA TRP A 166 14.05 7.39 15.21
C TRP A 166 12.76 7.48 16.00
N PHE A 167 11.64 7.06 15.39
CA PHE A 167 10.36 6.94 16.05
C PHE A 167 10.01 5.46 16.28
N ASN A 168 10.19 4.99 17.51
CA ASN A 168 10.16 3.55 17.82
C ASN A 168 9.03 3.20 18.78
N PHE A 169 8.32 2.14 18.44
CA PHE A 169 7.32 1.50 19.27
C PHE A 169 7.69 0.03 19.45
N LYS A 170 7.76 -0.44 20.70
CA LYS A 170 8.09 -1.83 21.02
C LYS A 170 7.05 -2.41 21.96
N HIS A 171 6.50 -3.57 21.61
CA HIS A 171 5.49 -4.27 22.39
C HIS A 171 4.29 -3.38 22.78
N CYS A 172 3.90 -2.45 21.91
CA CYS A 172 2.79 -1.54 22.16
C CYS A 172 1.48 -2.13 21.64
N GLN A 173 0.37 -1.79 22.29
CA GLN A 173 -0.98 -2.23 21.90
C GLN A 173 -1.85 -1.01 21.64
N PHE A 174 -2.40 -0.92 20.44
CA PHE A 174 -3.32 0.12 20.00
C PHE A 174 -4.70 -0.53 19.81
N HIS A 175 -5.56 -0.40 20.83
CA HIS A 175 -6.96 -0.85 20.75
C HIS A 175 -7.86 0.23 20.13
N GLY A 176 -7.50 1.51 20.31
CA GLY A 176 -8.04 2.64 19.57
C GLY A 176 -7.38 2.86 18.21
N VAL A 177 -7.78 3.93 17.51
CA VAL A 177 -7.15 4.33 16.25
C VAL A 177 -5.74 4.86 16.52
N ALA A 178 -4.75 4.37 15.77
CA ALA A 178 -3.39 4.92 15.76
C ALA A 178 -3.27 5.93 14.62
N ASP A 179 -3.39 7.20 14.92
CA ASP A 179 -3.42 8.30 13.96
C ASP A 179 -2.05 9.00 13.89
N LEU A 180 -1.23 8.59 12.92
CA LEU A 180 0.10 9.15 12.61
C LEU A 180 0.07 9.95 11.30
N ARG A 181 -1.04 10.63 11.01
CA ARG A 181 -1.16 11.44 9.80
C ARG A 181 -0.20 12.62 9.82
N SER A 182 0.35 12.93 8.65
CA SER A 182 1.28 14.06 8.45
C SER A 182 2.48 14.12 9.41
N ILE A 183 2.90 12.99 10.00
CA ILE A 183 4.13 12.95 10.79
C ILE A 183 5.34 13.22 9.90
N HIS A 184 6.38 13.78 10.48
CA HIS A 184 7.67 13.98 9.83
C HIS A 184 8.77 13.33 10.66
N VAL A 185 9.43 12.32 10.10
CA VAL A 185 10.50 11.56 10.77
C VAL A 185 11.75 11.66 9.92
N SER A 186 12.78 12.35 10.43
CA SER A 186 14.05 12.58 9.74
C SER A 186 14.90 11.30 9.60
N GLU A 187 14.62 10.29 10.42
CA GLU A 187 15.25 8.97 10.36
C GLU A 187 14.22 7.92 9.91
N GLY A 188 14.13 6.79 10.61
CA GLY A 188 13.15 5.73 10.35
C GLY A 188 12.13 5.57 11.46
N THR A 189 11.06 4.83 11.15
CA THR A 189 10.01 4.46 12.12
C THR A 189 9.98 2.95 12.26
N THR A 190 9.95 2.45 13.49
CA THR A 190 9.86 1.01 13.77
C THR A 190 8.72 0.67 14.72
N PHE A 191 7.98 -0.39 14.39
CA PHE A 191 6.95 -1.00 15.22
C PHE A 191 7.33 -2.46 15.45
N GLU A 192 7.91 -2.77 16.59
CA GLU A 192 8.37 -4.11 16.95
C GLU A 192 7.32 -4.79 17.84
N HIS A 193 6.81 -5.94 17.40
CA HIS A 193 5.83 -6.73 18.16
C HIS A 193 4.61 -5.92 18.64
N CYS A 194 4.11 -5.00 17.81
CA CYS A 194 2.96 -4.17 18.14
C CYS A 194 1.65 -4.81 17.68
N LEU A 195 0.54 -4.45 18.33
CA LEU A 195 -0.82 -4.87 17.97
C LEU A 195 -1.64 -3.64 17.59
N PHE A 196 -2.27 -3.67 16.41
CA PHE A 196 -3.21 -2.65 15.94
C PHE A 196 -4.58 -3.29 15.71
N GLN A 197 -5.52 -3.08 16.64
CA GLN A 197 -6.86 -3.66 16.54
C GLN A 197 -7.79 -2.86 15.61
N LYS A 198 -7.58 -1.54 15.53
CA LYS A 198 -8.32 -0.63 14.64
C LYS A 198 -7.40 -0.10 13.54
N GLU A 199 -7.72 1.06 12.96
CA GLU A 199 -6.95 1.65 11.88
C GLU A 199 -5.60 2.21 12.36
N ALA A 200 -4.56 2.00 11.54
CA ALA A 200 -3.26 2.63 11.64
C ALA A 200 -3.08 3.57 10.43
N LEU A 201 -3.13 4.88 10.69
CA LEU A 201 -3.21 5.92 9.67
C LEU A 201 -1.88 6.65 9.54
N PHE A 202 -1.18 6.47 8.42
CA PHE A 202 0.07 7.18 8.07
C PHE A 202 -0.15 8.14 6.90
N ARG A 203 -1.38 8.57 6.67
CA ARG A 203 -1.72 9.39 5.51
C ARG A 203 -0.93 10.70 5.53
N GLY A 204 -0.18 10.96 4.45
CA GLY A 204 0.66 12.15 4.34
C GLY A 204 1.92 12.15 5.21
N ALA A 205 2.26 11.03 5.87
CA ALA A 205 3.50 10.90 6.63
C ALA A 205 4.73 11.02 5.72
N THR A 206 5.78 11.66 6.21
CA THR A 206 7.09 11.71 5.55
C THR A 206 8.10 10.98 6.42
N ILE A 207 8.67 9.90 5.90
CA ILE A 207 9.70 9.10 6.57
C ILE A 207 10.90 9.01 5.63
N GLU A 208 12.03 9.55 6.09
CA GLU A 208 13.24 9.74 5.28
C GLU A 208 14.03 8.44 5.09
N LYS A 209 14.02 7.55 6.09
CA LYS A 209 14.65 6.24 6.04
C LYS A 209 13.58 5.14 6.06
N LYS A 210 13.86 4.02 6.73
CA LYS A 210 12.96 2.85 6.71
C LYS A 210 11.69 3.03 7.53
N LEU A 211 10.60 2.43 7.06
CA LEU A 211 9.39 2.14 7.84
C LEU A 211 9.29 0.62 8.01
N ASP A 212 9.34 0.14 9.25
CA ASP A 212 9.42 -1.28 9.54
C ASP A 212 8.41 -1.68 10.63
N PHE A 213 7.62 -2.72 10.35
CA PHE A 213 6.59 -3.22 11.25
C PHE A 213 6.96 -4.54 11.96
N LEU A 214 8.19 -5.05 11.83
CA LEU A 214 8.80 -6.10 12.68
C LEU A 214 7.81 -7.00 13.45
N THR A 215 7.21 -7.97 12.76
CA THR A 215 6.30 -8.99 13.35
C THR A 215 5.07 -8.42 14.10
N SER A 216 4.65 -7.21 13.76
CA SER A 216 3.43 -6.61 14.29
C SER A 216 2.16 -7.22 13.67
N HIS A 217 1.05 -7.09 14.38
CA HIS A 217 -0.26 -7.60 13.98
C HIS A 217 -1.23 -6.45 13.66
N PHE A 218 -1.99 -6.59 12.57
CA PHE A 218 -3.00 -5.63 12.15
C PHE A 218 -4.35 -6.34 11.95
N ASP A 219 -5.39 -5.87 12.65
CA ASP A 219 -6.78 -6.29 12.42
C ASP A 219 -7.54 -5.29 11.54
N GLY A 220 -7.20 -4.00 11.61
CA GLY A 220 -7.86 -2.92 10.89
C GLY A 220 -7.15 -2.47 9.61
N LEU A 221 -7.48 -1.25 9.16
CA LEU A 221 -6.88 -0.63 7.97
C LEU A 221 -5.46 -0.15 8.26
N LEU A 222 -4.51 -0.49 7.38
CA LEU A 222 -3.20 0.19 7.29
C LEU A 222 -3.23 1.18 6.12
N ASP A 223 -3.33 2.47 6.42
CA ASP A 223 -3.41 3.54 5.42
C ASP A 223 -2.06 4.24 5.24
N LEU A 224 -1.39 3.99 4.11
CA LEU A 224 -0.16 4.69 3.68
C LEU A 224 -0.45 5.72 2.57
N SER A 225 -1.71 6.08 2.33
CA SER A 225 -2.09 7.00 1.25
C SER A 225 -1.37 8.35 1.38
N LYS A 226 -0.87 8.89 0.26
CA LYS A 226 -0.12 10.16 0.23
C LYS A 226 1.14 10.20 1.10
N ALA A 227 1.55 9.09 1.69
CA ALA A 227 2.80 9.03 2.44
C ALA A 227 4.00 9.15 1.47
N LYS A 228 5.07 9.81 1.93
CA LYS A 228 6.36 9.89 1.25
C LYS A 228 7.34 9.01 2.01
N LEU A 229 7.59 7.82 1.49
CA LEU A 229 8.45 6.81 2.11
C LEU A 229 9.68 6.65 1.20
N ARG A 230 10.79 7.29 1.59
CA ARG A 230 11.93 7.51 0.69
C ARG A 230 12.88 6.31 0.57
N ASP A 231 12.91 5.44 1.56
CA ASP A 231 13.76 4.24 1.57
C ASP A 231 12.89 2.97 1.58
N PHE A 232 13.26 1.95 2.36
CA PHE A 232 12.53 0.68 2.42
C PHE A 232 11.32 0.70 3.35
N VAL A 233 10.22 0.12 2.87
CA VAL A 233 9.03 -0.19 3.66
C VAL A 233 8.90 -1.71 3.82
N TYR A 234 8.97 -2.20 5.06
CA TYR A 234 8.96 -3.63 5.37
C TYR A 234 7.57 -4.09 5.87
N LEU A 235 6.84 -4.82 5.03
CA LEU A 235 5.51 -5.35 5.34
C LEU A 235 5.45 -6.89 5.30
N GLU A 236 6.50 -7.59 4.87
CA GLU A 236 6.46 -9.05 4.71
C GLU A 236 6.33 -9.83 6.02
N THR A 237 6.73 -9.25 7.14
CA THR A 237 6.76 -9.90 8.46
C THR A 237 5.48 -9.68 9.26
N ILE A 238 4.57 -8.83 8.80
CA ILE A 238 3.33 -8.54 9.52
C ILE A 238 2.39 -9.74 9.52
N SER A 239 1.64 -9.88 10.60
CA SER A 239 0.48 -10.78 10.64
C SER A 239 -0.80 -9.98 10.46
N GLN A 240 -1.81 -10.61 9.86
CA GLN A 240 -3.03 -9.94 9.41
C GLN A 240 -4.25 -10.66 9.97
N GLY A 241 -5.16 -9.90 10.58
CA GLY A 241 -6.50 -10.36 10.93
C GLY A 241 -7.39 -10.57 9.70
N PRO A 242 -8.60 -11.11 9.89
CA PRO A 242 -9.55 -11.38 8.81
C PRO A 242 -10.11 -10.10 8.16
N ALA A 243 -10.25 -9.02 8.93
CA ALA A 243 -10.79 -7.74 8.47
C ALA A 243 -9.72 -6.73 7.98
N GLN A 244 -8.44 -7.12 8.05
CA GLN A 244 -7.31 -6.23 7.76
C GLN A 244 -7.30 -5.83 6.28
N THR A 245 -7.16 -4.53 6.04
CA THR A 245 -7.11 -3.93 4.70
C THR A 245 -5.96 -2.94 4.54
N PHE A 246 -5.62 -2.61 3.29
CA PHE A 246 -4.58 -1.63 2.95
C PHE A 246 -5.14 -0.49 2.11
N ALA A 247 -4.52 0.68 2.24
CA ALA A 247 -4.67 1.78 1.30
C ALA A 247 -3.30 2.39 0.96
N PHE A 248 -3.05 2.63 -0.32
CA PHE A 248 -1.81 3.17 -0.87
C PHE A 248 -2.06 4.36 -1.80
N ALA A 249 -3.24 4.98 -1.73
CA ALA A 249 -3.68 5.99 -2.69
C ALA A 249 -2.69 7.17 -2.75
N ASN A 250 -2.09 7.38 -3.92
CA ASN A 250 -1.09 8.43 -4.17
C ASN A 250 0.12 8.41 -3.21
N ALA A 251 0.46 7.25 -2.64
CA ALA A 251 1.71 7.10 -1.89
C ALA A 251 2.91 7.22 -2.84
N VAL A 252 4.00 7.82 -2.35
CA VAL A 252 5.30 7.89 -3.03
C VAL A 252 6.21 6.92 -2.31
N VAL A 253 6.44 5.76 -2.92
CA VAL A 253 7.24 4.67 -2.36
C VAL A 253 8.01 4.00 -3.47
N ASP A 254 9.35 3.98 -3.35
CA ASP A 254 10.20 3.34 -4.35
C ASP A 254 10.42 1.86 -4.05
N ARG A 255 10.55 1.50 -2.76
CA ARG A 255 10.89 0.14 -2.32
C ARG A 255 9.98 -0.31 -1.17
N MET A 256 8.97 -1.12 -1.49
CA MET A 256 8.09 -1.74 -0.50
C MET A 256 8.15 -3.25 -0.61
N LEU A 257 8.59 -3.91 0.45
CA LEU A 257 8.61 -5.36 0.55
C LEU A 257 7.24 -5.83 1.07
N ILE A 258 6.40 -6.31 0.16
CA ILE A 258 5.08 -6.84 0.45
C ILE A 258 4.75 -7.99 -0.53
N LYS A 259 4.07 -9.03 -0.06
CA LYS A 259 3.73 -10.18 -0.90
C LYS A 259 2.33 -10.05 -1.50
N PRO A 260 2.09 -10.47 -2.76
CA PRO A 260 0.74 -10.48 -3.36
C PRO A 260 -0.33 -11.17 -2.51
N LYS A 261 0.04 -12.27 -1.82
CA LYS A 261 -0.86 -13.02 -0.92
C LYS A 261 -1.37 -12.17 0.25
N GLN A 262 -0.60 -11.19 0.70
CA GLN A 262 -0.99 -10.26 1.77
C GLN A 262 -1.96 -9.18 1.30
N ILE A 263 -1.98 -8.85 0.00
CA ILE A 263 -2.77 -7.74 -0.56
C ILE A 263 -4.03 -8.22 -1.29
N ALA A 264 -4.01 -9.43 -1.87
CA ALA A 264 -5.09 -9.94 -2.69
C ALA A 264 -6.45 -9.90 -1.97
N GLY A 265 -7.40 -9.12 -2.50
CA GLY A 265 -8.73 -8.94 -1.91
C GLY A 265 -8.77 -8.08 -0.63
N ARG A 266 -7.64 -7.45 -0.26
CA ARG A 266 -7.48 -6.66 0.96
C ARG A 266 -7.23 -5.17 0.69
N LEU A 267 -7.30 -4.72 -0.57
CA LEU A 267 -7.27 -3.28 -0.86
C LEU A 267 -8.62 -2.65 -0.52
N ALA A 268 -8.59 -1.59 0.30
CA ALA A 268 -9.80 -0.86 0.71
C ALA A 268 -10.55 -0.28 -0.50
N SER A 269 -9.81 0.18 -1.52
CA SER A 269 -10.35 0.71 -2.77
C SER A 269 -11.12 -0.32 -3.58
N GLU A 270 -10.63 -1.56 -3.62
CA GLU A 270 -11.27 -2.66 -4.31
C GLU A 270 -12.54 -3.09 -3.58
N ASN A 271 -12.48 -3.19 -2.25
CA ASN A 271 -13.64 -3.52 -1.41
C ASN A 271 -14.74 -2.45 -1.50
N ALA A 272 -14.36 -1.18 -1.71
CA ALA A 272 -15.28 -0.07 -1.93
C ALA A 272 -15.80 0.04 -3.39
N ASN A 273 -15.45 -0.89 -4.28
CA ASN A 273 -15.75 -0.85 -5.72
C ASN A 273 -15.23 0.42 -6.44
N ASN A 274 -14.24 1.11 -5.88
CA ASN A 274 -13.60 2.26 -6.51
C ASN A 274 -12.50 1.78 -7.47
N HIS A 275 -12.91 1.34 -8.65
CA HIS A 275 -12.01 0.76 -9.65
C HIS A 275 -10.93 1.73 -10.15
N GLU A 276 -11.21 3.03 -10.19
CA GLU A 276 -10.21 4.02 -10.61
C GLU A 276 -9.07 4.12 -9.59
N LEU A 277 -9.41 4.18 -8.31
CA LEU A 277 -8.42 4.25 -7.24
C LEU A 277 -7.65 2.94 -7.12
N ALA A 278 -8.34 1.80 -7.16
CA ALA A 278 -7.72 0.48 -7.14
C ALA A 278 -6.73 0.30 -8.32
N MET A 279 -7.09 0.78 -9.52
CA MET A 279 -6.18 0.79 -10.67
C MET A 279 -4.91 1.56 -10.34
N ARG A 280 -4.98 2.76 -9.77
CA ARG A 280 -3.79 3.55 -9.43
C ARG A 280 -2.92 2.87 -8.37
N GLU A 281 -3.52 2.25 -7.36
CA GLU A 281 -2.79 1.50 -6.32
C GLU A 281 -2.07 0.27 -6.89
N TYR A 282 -2.71 -0.51 -7.76
CA TYR A 282 -2.03 -1.60 -8.47
C TYR A 282 -0.93 -1.09 -9.42
N GLY A 283 -1.09 0.12 -9.97
CA GLY A 283 -0.06 0.78 -10.77
C GLY A 283 1.19 1.09 -9.96
N LEU A 284 1.02 1.57 -8.72
CA LEU A 284 2.11 1.77 -7.77
C LEU A 284 2.80 0.43 -7.43
N LEU A 285 2.03 -0.59 -7.05
CA LEU A 285 2.57 -1.92 -6.72
C LEU A 285 3.37 -2.52 -7.89
N LYS A 286 2.86 -2.36 -9.12
CA LYS A 286 3.57 -2.79 -10.33
C LYS A 286 4.94 -2.08 -10.45
N ALA A 287 4.99 -0.76 -10.28
CA ALA A 287 6.25 -0.02 -10.36
C ALA A 287 7.24 -0.47 -9.27
N ILE A 288 6.76 -0.69 -8.04
CA ILE A 288 7.58 -1.16 -6.93
C ILE A 288 8.17 -2.55 -7.22
N PHE A 289 7.35 -3.51 -7.66
CA PHE A 289 7.83 -4.87 -7.95
C PHE A 289 8.84 -4.89 -9.11
N GLN A 290 8.68 -4.00 -10.09
CA GLN A 290 9.64 -3.82 -11.16
C GLN A 290 10.99 -3.30 -10.62
N THR A 291 10.98 -2.28 -9.76
CA THR A 291 12.20 -1.74 -9.11
C THR A 291 12.91 -2.79 -8.26
N LEU A 292 12.16 -3.72 -7.65
CA LEU A 292 12.70 -4.81 -6.83
C LEU A 292 13.10 -6.05 -7.64
N HIS A 293 12.99 -6.02 -8.98
CA HIS A 293 13.22 -7.18 -9.86
C HIS A 293 12.37 -8.42 -9.51
N ARG A 294 11.16 -8.21 -8.98
CA ARG A 294 10.19 -9.26 -8.61
C ARG A 294 9.15 -9.45 -9.72
N PHE A 295 9.59 -9.99 -10.86
CA PHE A 295 8.79 -10.03 -12.09
C PHE A 295 7.47 -10.84 -11.97
N ASP A 296 7.44 -11.91 -11.19
CA ASP A 296 6.21 -12.67 -10.95
C ASP A 296 5.14 -11.85 -10.20
N GLU A 297 5.59 -11.03 -9.24
CA GLU A 297 4.71 -10.16 -8.45
C GLU A 297 4.28 -8.94 -9.27
N GLU A 298 5.18 -8.40 -10.11
CA GLU A 298 4.89 -7.36 -11.10
C GLU A 298 3.79 -7.81 -12.07
N ASP A 299 3.90 -9.04 -12.60
CA ASP A 299 2.90 -9.61 -13.52
C ASP A 299 1.52 -9.71 -12.85
N TRP A 300 1.47 -10.15 -11.59
CA TRP A 300 0.24 -10.15 -10.80
C TRP A 300 -0.35 -8.74 -10.63
N ALA A 301 0.46 -7.75 -10.24
CA ALA A 301 0.02 -6.38 -10.06
C ALA A 301 -0.46 -5.76 -11.38
N TYR A 302 0.26 -6.03 -12.48
CA TYR A 302 -0.11 -5.59 -13.83
C TYR A 302 -1.45 -6.17 -14.29
N TYR A 303 -1.68 -7.47 -14.04
CA TYR A 303 -2.97 -8.10 -14.34
C TYR A 303 -4.12 -7.40 -13.59
N ARG A 304 -3.94 -7.17 -12.28
CA ARG A 304 -4.96 -6.51 -11.44
C ARG A 304 -5.19 -5.05 -11.82
N PHE A 305 -4.13 -4.34 -12.22
CA PHE A 305 -4.21 -3.01 -12.83
C PHE A 305 -5.12 -3.02 -14.06
N LYS A 306 -4.91 -3.96 -15.00
CA LYS A 306 -5.72 -4.07 -16.23
C LYS A 306 -7.17 -4.46 -15.98
N VAL A 307 -7.41 -5.38 -15.05
CA VAL A 307 -8.76 -5.77 -14.63
C VAL A 307 -9.53 -4.56 -14.09
N ASN A 308 -8.92 -3.75 -13.22
CA ASN A 308 -9.56 -2.55 -12.67
C ASN A 308 -9.72 -1.44 -13.72
N GLN A 309 -8.74 -1.26 -14.62
CA GLN A 309 -8.86 -0.35 -15.76
C GLN A 309 -10.07 -0.69 -16.64
N ARG A 310 -10.30 -1.98 -16.90
CA ARG A 310 -11.48 -2.44 -17.66
C ARG A 310 -12.77 -2.19 -16.89
N LYS A 311 -12.82 -2.53 -15.60
CA LYS A 311 -14.01 -2.34 -14.75
C LYS A 311 -14.39 -0.87 -14.56
N GLY A 312 -13.42 0.05 -14.58
CA GLY A 312 -13.63 1.49 -14.45
C GLY A 312 -14.16 2.19 -15.70
N LYS A 313 -14.17 1.55 -16.88
CA LYS A 313 -14.72 2.17 -18.11
C LYS A 313 -16.26 2.22 -18.03
N PRO A 314 -16.90 3.36 -18.33
CA PRO A 314 -18.36 3.48 -18.29
C PRO A 314 -19.03 2.55 -19.31
N ARG A 315 -20.13 1.92 -18.90
CA ARG A 315 -20.93 1.02 -19.75
C ARG A 315 -22.01 1.83 -20.46
N SER A 316 -21.76 2.26 -21.69
CA SER A 316 -22.80 2.89 -22.52
C SER A 316 -23.42 1.86 -23.47
N TRP A 317 -24.75 1.75 -23.46
CA TRP A 317 -25.51 0.88 -24.37
C TRP A 317 -25.69 1.50 -25.77
N LEU A 318 -25.41 2.80 -25.91
CA LEU A 318 -25.53 3.56 -27.15
C LEU A 318 -24.39 3.30 -28.15
N ARG A 319 -23.41 2.44 -27.80
CA ARG A 319 -22.26 2.09 -28.66
C ARG A 319 -22.03 0.57 -28.68
N PRO A 320 -22.71 -0.19 -29.56
CA PRO A 320 -22.64 -1.67 -29.58
C PRO A 320 -21.22 -2.20 -29.80
N TRP A 321 -20.41 -1.52 -30.61
CA TRP A 321 -18.99 -1.86 -30.83
C TRP A 321 -18.14 -1.82 -29.55
N SER A 322 -18.48 -0.96 -28.59
CA SER A 322 -17.76 -0.89 -27.30
C SER A 322 -18.02 -2.12 -26.42
N LYS A 323 -19.20 -2.74 -26.54
CA LYS A 323 -19.55 -3.97 -25.83
C LYS A 323 -18.87 -5.18 -26.45
N LEU A 324 -18.85 -5.26 -27.79
CA LEU A 324 -18.13 -6.32 -28.49
C LEU A 324 -16.64 -6.30 -28.14
N ALA A 325 -16.01 -5.13 -28.18
CA ALA A 325 -14.60 -4.97 -27.78
C ALA A 325 -14.36 -5.36 -26.31
N GLN A 326 -15.27 -5.04 -25.39
CA GLN A 326 -15.17 -5.46 -23.98
C GLN A 326 -15.30 -6.97 -23.80
N ILE A 327 -16.15 -7.64 -24.59
CA ILE A 327 -16.28 -9.09 -24.59
C ILE A 327 -15.00 -9.72 -25.14
N CYS A 328 -14.45 -9.18 -26.23
CA CYS A 328 -13.15 -9.61 -26.76
C CYS A 328 -12.03 -9.43 -25.72
N ASP A 329 -11.96 -8.28 -25.02
CA ASP A 329 -11.01 -8.04 -23.94
C ASP A 329 -11.17 -9.07 -22.80
N LEU A 330 -12.40 -9.47 -22.49
CA LEU A 330 -12.67 -10.44 -21.43
C LEU A 330 -12.26 -11.85 -21.85
N VAL A 331 -12.65 -12.28 -23.05
CA VAL A 331 -12.41 -13.65 -23.52
C VAL A 331 -10.95 -13.84 -23.92
N LEU A 332 -10.39 -12.94 -24.74
CA LEU A 332 -9.03 -13.08 -25.27
C LEU A 332 -7.97 -12.63 -24.27
N LEU A 333 -8.12 -11.42 -23.70
CA LEU A 333 -7.07 -10.85 -22.86
C LEU A 333 -7.17 -11.34 -21.43
N ASP A 334 -8.36 -11.34 -20.80
CA ASP A 334 -8.47 -11.73 -19.40
C ASP A 334 -8.49 -13.25 -19.21
N TRP A 335 -9.41 -13.96 -19.86
CA TRP A 335 -9.53 -15.41 -19.73
C TRP A 335 -8.38 -16.14 -20.43
N GLY A 336 -8.11 -15.77 -21.69
CA GLY A 336 -7.08 -16.38 -22.54
C GLY A 336 -5.67 -16.22 -22.00
N CYS A 337 -5.08 -15.02 -22.05
CA CYS A 337 -3.65 -14.83 -21.74
C CYS A 337 -3.33 -14.07 -20.43
N GLY A 338 -4.35 -13.65 -19.67
CA GLY A 338 -4.17 -12.84 -18.46
C GLY A 338 -3.49 -11.49 -18.73
N TYR A 339 -3.82 -10.83 -19.84
CA TYR A 339 -3.16 -9.64 -20.38
C TYR A 339 -1.68 -9.88 -20.72
N GLY A 340 -1.36 -11.09 -21.18
CA GLY A 340 -0.02 -11.50 -21.59
C GLY A 340 0.93 -11.77 -20.43
N THR A 341 0.43 -11.94 -19.21
CA THR A 341 1.25 -12.22 -18.02
C THR A 341 1.50 -13.71 -17.81
N ASN A 342 0.65 -14.58 -18.37
CA ASN A 342 0.74 -16.01 -18.14
C ASN A 342 0.61 -16.80 -19.46
N PRO A 343 1.74 -17.29 -20.04
CA PRO A 343 1.69 -18.09 -21.26
C PRO A 343 0.98 -19.44 -21.06
N GLY A 344 1.01 -20.01 -19.85
CA GLY A 344 0.28 -21.25 -19.54
C GLY A 344 -1.23 -21.10 -19.64
N ARG A 345 -1.78 -19.92 -19.29
CA ARG A 345 -3.21 -19.63 -19.52
C ARG A 345 -3.55 -19.57 -21.02
N ALA A 346 -2.64 -19.05 -21.84
CA ALA A 346 -2.82 -19.02 -23.29
C ALA A 346 -2.85 -20.45 -23.89
N VAL A 347 -1.97 -21.35 -23.42
CA VAL A 347 -1.97 -22.76 -23.86
C VAL A 347 -3.25 -23.47 -23.43
N THR A 348 -3.66 -23.32 -22.17
CA THR A 348 -4.89 -23.97 -21.66
C THR A 348 -6.15 -23.46 -22.34
N SER A 349 -6.26 -22.16 -22.59
CA SER A 349 -7.38 -21.60 -23.36
C SER A 349 -7.38 -22.06 -24.81
N ALA A 350 -6.20 -22.18 -25.46
CA ALA A 350 -6.08 -22.77 -26.78
C ALA A 350 -6.56 -24.23 -26.81
N LEU A 351 -6.13 -25.07 -25.86
CA LEU A 351 -6.57 -26.47 -25.74
C LEU A 351 -8.09 -26.58 -25.54
N LEU A 352 -8.67 -25.77 -24.64
CA LEU A 352 -10.12 -25.77 -24.41
C LEU A 352 -10.90 -25.33 -25.65
N MET A 353 -10.39 -24.33 -26.38
CA MET A 353 -11.01 -23.88 -27.61
C MET A 353 -10.95 -24.95 -28.71
N MET A 354 -9.81 -25.62 -28.86
CA MET A 354 -9.68 -26.75 -29.80
C MET A 354 -10.64 -27.89 -29.44
N LEU A 355 -10.80 -28.22 -28.16
CA LEU A 355 -11.77 -29.23 -27.73
C LEU A 355 -13.23 -28.81 -28.01
N PHE A 356 -13.57 -27.53 -27.86
CA PHE A 356 -14.89 -27.00 -28.20
C PHE A 356 -15.18 -27.10 -29.71
N PHE A 357 -14.23 -26.69 -30.56
CA PHE A 357 -14.37 -26.82 -32.01
C PHE A 357 -14.37 -28.28 -32.48
N ALA A 358 -13.56 -29.15 -31.86
CA ALA A 358 -13.61 -30.58 -32.11
C ALA A 358 -15.02 -31.16 -31.83
N ALA A 359 -15.69 -30.73 -30.76
CA ALA A 359 -17.06 -31.15 -30.51
C ALA A 359 -18.03 -30.68 -31.62
N LEU A 360 -17.89 -29.43 -32.08
CA LEU A 360 -18.68 -28.89 -33.18
C LEU A 360 -18.45 -29.65 -34.50
N TYR A 361 -17.20 -29.98 -34.82
CA TYR A 361 -16.87 -30.74 -36.03
C TYR A 361 -17.30 -32.20 -35.95
N ALA A 362 -17.29 -32.81 -34.76
CA ALA A 362 -17.82 -34.16 -34.56
C ALA A 362 -19.34 -34.20 -34.78
N ILE A 363 -20.07 -33.14 -34.40
CA ILE A 363 -21.51 -32.97 -34.69
C ILE A 363 -21.73 -32.68 -36.19
N GLY A 364 -20.89 -31.82 -36.76
CA GLY A 364 -20.92 -31.41 -38.16
C GLY A 364 -20.30 -32.41 -39.14
N TYR A 365 -19.92 -33.62 -38.70
CA TYR A 365 -19.14 -34.57 -39.49
C TYR A 365 -19.71 -34.85 -40.89
N GLN A 366 -21.03 -34.90 -41.02
CA GLN A 366 -21.74 -35.15 -42.28
C GLN A 366 -21.55 -34.06 -43.35
N HIS A 367 -21.05 -32.89 -42.95
CA HIS A 367 -20.84 -31.75 -43.84
C HIS A 367 -19.42 -31.69 -44.40
N PHE A 368 -18.58 -32.69 -44.11
CA PHE A 368 -17.25 -32.83 -44.68
C PHE A 368 -17.25 -33.92 -45.76
N GLU A 369 -16.69 -33.62 -46.92
CA GLU A 369 -16.42 -34.59 -47.97
C GLU A 369 -15.17 -35.40 -47.61
N ILE A 370 -15.39 -36.59 -47.05
CA ILE A 370 -14.33 -37.46 -46.55
C ILE A 370 -14.12 -38.62 -47.52
N SER A 371 -13.06 -38.54 -48.33
CA SER A 371 -12.70 -39.58 -49.29
C SER A 371 -12.22 -40.88 -48.63
N SER A 372 -11.60 -40.78 -47.45
CA SER A 372 -11.08 -41.91 -46.67
C SER A 372 -11.21 -41.64 -45.16
N PRO A 373 -11.79 -42.55 -44.36
CA PRO A 373 -11.86 -42.38 -42.92
C PRO A 373 -10.46 -42.44 -42.27
N PRO A 374 -10.21 -41.71 -41.17
CA PRO A 374 -8.90 -41.71 -40.50
C PRO A 374 -8.46 -43.10 -40.02
N ILE A 375 -9.40 -43.92 -39.55
CA ILE A 375 -9.17 -45.32 -39.16
C ILE A 375 -9.97 -46.21 -40.12
N ALA A 376 -9.24 -46.91 -41.00
CA ALA A 376 -9.81 -47.73 -42.07
C ALA A 376 -10.62 -48.95 -41.56
N ASP A 377 -10.27 -49.47 -40.39
CA ASP A 377 -10.89 -50.68 -39.81
C ASP A 377 -12.21 -50.40 -39.08
N LEU A 378 -12.63 -49.14 -38.99
CA LEU A 378 -13.85 -48.72 -38.29
C LEU A 378 -14.86 -48.12 -39.27
N PRO A 379 -16.17 -48.18 -38.96
CA PRO A 379 -17.20 -47.54 -39.78
C PRO A 379 -16.87 -46.06 -39.97
N ALA A 380 -16.96 -45.54 -41.19
CA ALA A 380 -16.65 -44.14 -41.50
C ALA A 380 -17.48 -43.19 -40.60
N ASP A 381 -18.75 -43.52 -40.38
CA ASP A 381 -19.66 -42.77 -39.50
C ASP A 381 -19.57 -43.13 -38.00
N GLY A 382 -18.66 -44.02 -37.61
CA GLY A 382 -18.48 -44.45 -36.23
C GLY A 382 -18.03 -43.30 -35.32
N LEU A 383 -18.48 -43.31 -34.07
CA LEU A 383 -18.16 -42.27 -33.08
C LEU A 383 -16.64 -42.01 -32.96
N VAL A 384 -15.84 -43.07 -33.04
CA VAL A 384 -14.37 -42.98 -32.98
C VAL A 384 -13.80 -42.21 -34.18
N ASN A 385 -14.25 -42.52 -35.40
CA ASN A 385 -13.80 -41.83 -36.61
C ASN A 385 -14.22 -40.36 -36.63
N ARG A 386 -15.43 -40.05 -36.13
CA ARG A 386 -15.91 -38.66 -36.00
C ARG A 386 -15.04 -37.84 -35.06
N VAL A 387 -14.72 -38.40 -33.88
CA VAL A 387 -13.89 -37.72 -32.88
C VAL A 387 -12.46 -37.53 -33.38
N VAL A 388 -11.85 -38.56 -33.97
CA VAL A 388 -10.48 -38.48 -34.50
C VAL A 388 -10.38 -37.47 -35.62
N TYR A 389 -11.31 -37.50 -36.59
CA TYR A 389 -11.35 -36.53 -37.68
C TYR A 389 -11.51 -35.10 -37.15
N ALA A 390 -12.44 -34.90 -36.20
CA ALA A 390 -12.68 -33.60 -35.60
C ALA A 390 -11.44 -33.05 -34.86
N LEU A 391 -10.71 -33.91 -34.13
CA LEU A 391 -9.46 -33.54 -33.46
C LEU A 391 -8.35 -33.17 -34.45
N MET A 392 -8.19 -33.93 -35.53
CA MET A 392 -7.22 -33.59 -36.59
C MET A 392 -7.59 -32.27 -37.28
N THR A 393 -8.88 -32.05 -37.50
CA THR A 393 -9.43 -30.83 -38.12
C THR A 393 -9.12 -29.60 -37.29
N THR A 394 -9.47 -29.59 -36.01
CA THR A 394 -9.18 -28.45 -35.12
C THR A 394 -7.68 -28.18 -35.04
N VAL A 395 -6.84 -29.22 -34.90
CA VAL A 395 -5.38 -29.03 -34.83
C VAL A 395 -4.85 -28.40 -36.13
N SER A 396 -5.31 -28.86 -37.28
CA SER A 396 -4.92 -28.29 -38.58
C SER A 396 -5.37 -26.83 -38.73
N VAL A 397 -6.66 -26.55 -38.53
CA VAL A 397 -7.25 -25.21 -38.74
C VAL A 397 -6.72 -24.21 -37.72
N PHE A 398 -6.55 -24.62 -36.45
CA PHE A 398 -6.04 -23.76 -35.40
C PHE A 398 -4.58 -23.34 -35.61
N THR A 399 -3.75 -24.24 -36.15
CA THR A 399 -2.32 -24.00 -36.36
C THR A 399 -1.99 -23.36 -37.70
N SER A 400 -2.67 -23.78 -38.77
CA SER A 400 -2.44 -23.29 -40.14
C SER A 400 -3.33 -22.09 -40.52
N GLY A 401 -4.33 -21.76 -39.69
CA GLY A 401 -5.29 -20.71 -39.99
C GLY A 401 -6.12 -21.06 -41.24
N PHE A 402 -6.13 -20.16 -42.22
CA PHE A 402 -6.86 -20.32 -43.49
C PHE A 402 -6.14 -21.19 -44.52
N GLY A 403 -4.99 -21.77 -44.18
CA GLY A 403 -4.18 -22.57 -45.11
C GLY A 403 -4.53 -24.06 -45.20
N GLY A 404 -5.50 -24.55 -44.44
CA GLY A 404 -5.85 -25.96 -44.39
C GLY A 404 -6.79 -26.42 -45.53
N ASP A 405 -6.58 -27.65 -46.03
CA ASP A 405 -7.43 -28.25 -47.08
C ASP A 405 -8.91 -28.43 -46.67
N GLN A 406 -9.16 -28.39 -45.36
CA GLN A 406 -10.47 -28.49 -44.70
C GLN A 406 -11.51 -27.48 -45.22
N PHE A 407 -11.07 -26.31 -45.69
CA PHE A 407 -11.97 -25.29 -46.26
C PHE A 407 -12.53 -25.69 -47.63
N ASN A 408 -11.83 -26.55 -48.37
CA ASN A 408 -12.26 -27.04 -49.68
C ASN A 408 -13.17 -28.27 -49.56
N THR A 409 -13.07 -29.02 -48.46
CA THR A 409 -13.85 -30.24 -48.22
C THR A 409 -15.09 -30.02 -47.36
N ALA A 410 -15.27 -28.83 -46.76
CA ALA A 410 -16.39 -28.53 -45.88
C ALA A 410 -17.51 -27.77 -46.61
N HIS A 411 -18.76 -28.13 -46.30
CA HIS A 411 -19.94 -27.45 -46.83
C HIS A 411 -20.95 -27.06 -45.73
N GLY A 412 -21.92 -26.22 -46.08
CA GLY A 412 -22.99 -25.83 -45.17
C GLY A 412 -22.50 -25.03 -43.96
N TRP A 413 -23.12 -25.26 -42.79
CA TRP A 413 -22.94 -24.41 -41.61
C TRP A 413 -21.56 -24.52 -40.96
N VAL A 414 -20.81 -25.60 -41.22
CA VAL A 414 -19.49 -25.87 -40.61
C VAL A 414 -18.41 -24.92 -41.11
N LEU A 415 -18.62 -24.26 -42.26
CA LEU A 415 -17.74 -23.19 -42.73
C LEU A 415 -17.64 -22.02 -41.75
N ILE A 416 -18.72 -21.72 -41.01
CA ILE A 416 -18.72 -20.62 -40.03
C ILE A 416 -17.75 -20.90 -38.87
N PRO A 417 -17.84 -22.03 -38.12
CA PRO A 417 -16.88 -22.34 -37.07
C PRO A 417 -15.44 -22.51 -37.60
N LEU A 418 -15.24 -23.05 -38.81
CA LEU A 418 -13.90 -23.13 -39.43
C LEU A 418 -13.24 -21.75 -39.59
N ASN A 419 -13.97 -20.78 -40.15
CA ASN A 419 -13.47 -19.41 -40.31
C ASN A 419 -13.19 -18.73 -38.96
N ILE A 420 -14.06 -18.96 -37.98
CA ILE A 420 -13.91 -18.41 -36.63
C ILE A 420 -12.68 -19.01 -35.94
N GLU A 421 -12.51 -20.32 -35.97
CA GLU A 421 -11.37 -21.01 -35.37
C GLU A 421 -10.04 -20.57 -36.00
N ALA A 422 -9.95 -20.49 -37.32
CA ALA A 422 -8.74 -20.03 -38.01
C ALA A 422 -8.32 -18.62 -37.59
N LEU A 423 -9.29 -17.70 -37.46
CA LEU A 423 -9.05 -16.34 -36.99
C LEU A 423 -8.55 -16.33 -35.53
N PHE A 424 -9.25 -17.05 -34.65
CA PHE A 424 -8.89 -17.08 -33.23
C PHE A 424 -7.59 -17.82 -32.95
N GLY A 425 -7.27 -18.89 -33.70
CA GLY A 425 -6.01 -19.62 -33.61
C GLY A 425 -4.83 -18.72 -33.94
N THR A 426 -4.92 -17.96 -35.03
CA THR A 426 -3.89 -16.98 -35.44
C THR A 426 -3.69 -15.91 -34.36
N LEU A 427 -4.78 -15.36 -33.80
CA LEU A 427 -4.71 -14.34 -32.74
C LEU A 427 -4.11 -14.89 -31.43
N LEU A 428 -4.52 -16.08 -31.00
CA LEU A 428 -3.99 -16.71 -29.80
C LEU A 428 -2.52 -17.08 -29.95
N TRP A 429 -2.09 -17.52 -31.13
CA TRP A 429 -0.67 -17.77 -31.41
C TRP A 429 0.15 -16.49 -31.26
N GLY A 430 -0.30 -15.39 -31.85
CA GLY A 430 0.34 -14.07 -31.66
C GLY A 430 0.40 -13.65 -30.19
N LEU A 431 -0.71 -13.81 -29.45
CA LEU A 431 -0.76 -13.50 -28.01
C LEU A 431 0.17 -14.41 -27.18
N PHE A 432 0.27 -15.69 -27.53
CA PHE A 432 1.17 -16.64 -26.89
C PHE A 432 2.62 -16.23 -27.10
N VAL A 433 3.03 -15.91 -28.34
CA VAL A 433 4.39 -15.45 -28.64
C VAL A 433 4.74 -14.21 -27.83
N VAL A 434 3.83 -13.23 -27.75
CA VAL A 434 4.04 -12.02 -26.94
C VAL A 434 4.15 -12.34 -25.45
N ALA A 435 3.27 -13.17 -24.91
CA ALA A 435 3.28 -13.55 -23.49
C ALA A 435 4.53 -14.37 -23.13
N PHE A 436 4.93 -15.29 -24.00
CA PHE A 436 6.12 -16.11 -23.84
C PHE A 436 7.39 -15.28 -23.93
N SER A 437 7.50 -14.43 -24.96
CA SER A 437 8.60 -13.48 -25.14
C SER A 437 8.75 -12.57 -23.91
N ARG A 438 7.64 -12.01 -23.42
CA ARG A 438 7.63 -11.22 -22.19
C ARG A 438 8.17 -12.00 -20.99
N LYS A 439 7.83 -13.28 -20.86
CA LYS A 439 8.21 -14.07 -19.68
C LYS A 439 9.67 -14.55 -19.72
N VAL A 440 10.21 -14.81 -20.91
CA VAL A 440 11.55 -15.39 -21.09
C VAL A 440 12.64 -14.32 -21.25
N ILE A 441 12.32 -13.14 -21.80
CA ILE A 441 13.32 -12.11 -22.14
C ILE A 441 13.59 -11.13 -20.98
N ARG A 442 12.79 -11.17 -19.91
CA ARG A 442 12.87 -10.19 -18.80
C ARG A 442 13.94 -10.45 -17.77
#